data_AF-A0A7C4VQI3-F1
#
_entry.id   AF-A0A7C4VQI3-F1
#
_cell.length_a   1.000
_cell.length_b   1.000
_cell.length_c   1.000
_cell.angle_alpha   90.00
_cell.angle_beta   90.00
_cell.angle_gamma   90.00
#
_symmetry.space_group_name_H-M   'P 1'
#
loop_
_entity.id
_entity.type
_entity.pdbx_description
1 polymer ?
#
loop_
_entity_poly.entity_id
_entity_poly.type
_entity_poly.pdbx_seq_one_letter_code
_entity_poly.pdbx_strand_id
1 'polypeptide(L)'
;MPFQSKALEVNLASYRVEVTIDERYRLLLDIMSPYYGILEGLTVFLKELSHPWRNWQYIVQEARGYALDYFYILQKHPRGPEAAVLFIDMFLDAIQHARVEEVKADASDNLLLYLQKMLRDAAGNIDPFIACIEHGFERIAGLPQPDFFRFVTSFYQLKKIAQSWLSSVRSDPGPYGAINRLMIRYFEETYAYWLDVDDPGEWFLKEAEASASPVLDALFEPMSHAFLRRQAEVLRQLQRSFPVDVRALLEGLIDLTGHNQIVDRYRQ
;
A
#
# COMPACT_ATOMS: atom_id res chain seq x y z
N MET A 1 47.10 -17.57 14.45
CA MET A 1 46.25 -18.56 13.75
C MET A 1 44.81 -18.19 14.02
N PRO A 2 43.97 -17.84 13.02
CA PRO A 2 42.56 -17.62 13.29
C PRO A 2 41.87 -18.99 13.39
N PHE A 3 41.16 -19.21 14.50
CA PHE A 3 40.30 -20.38 14.68
C PHE A 3 39.08 -20.23 13.76
N GLN A 4 39.10 -20.87 12.60
CA GLN A 4 37.88 -21.14 11.84
C GLN A 4 37.11 -22.23 12.59
N SER A 5 35.98 -21.86 13.18
CA SER A 5 35.12 -22.79 13.91
C SER A 5 34.51 -23.79 12.93
N LYS A 6 34.82 -25.07 13.13
CA LYS A 6 34.27 -26.19 12.36
C LYS A 6 32.73 -26.25 12.43
N ALA A 7 32.14 -25.72 13.50
CA ALA A 7 30.70 -25.56 13.64
C ALA A 7 30.12 -24.46 12.72
N LEU A 8 30.90 -23.39 12.45
CA LEU A 8 30.52 -22.34 11.50
C LEU A 8 30.58 -22.85 10.05
N GLU A 9 31.60 -23.65 9.72
CA GLU A 9 31.73 -24.29 8.40
C GLU A 9 30.61 -25.30 8.14
N VAL A 10 30.25 -26.12 9.13
CA VAL A 10 29.13 -27.07 9.02
C VAL A 10 27.80 -26.34 8.90
N ASN A 11 27.59 -25.24 9.64
CA ASN A 11 26.42 -24.38 9.44
C ASN A 11 26.41 -23.79 8.02
N LEU A 12 27.49 -23.15 7.56
CA LEU A 12 27.60 -22.57 6.21
C LEU A 12 27.41 -23.59 5.07
N ALA A 13 27.91 -24.82 5.25
CA ALA A 13 27.72 -25.92 4.30
C ALA A 13 26.26 -26.40 4.24
N SER A 14 25.53 -26.31 5.35
CA SER A 14 24.10 -26.65 5.42
C SER A 14 23.20 -25.62 4.72
N TYR A 15 23.72 -24.42 4.43
CA TYR A 15 23.00 -23.34 3.73
C TYR A 15 23.33 -23.23 2.23
N ARG A 16 24.20 -24.09 1.68
CA ARG A 16 24.43 -24.14 0.22
C ARG A 16 23.32 -24.94 -0.47
N VAL A 17 22.12 -24.37 -0.47
CA VAL A 17 21.07 -24.78 -1.41
C VAL A 17 21.42 -24.11 -2.74
N GLU A 18 21.58 -24.89 -3.80
CA GLU A 18 21.68 -24.34 -5.14
C GLU A 18 20.30 -23.77 -5.52
N VAL A 19 20.13 -22.46 -5.32
CA VAL A 19 18.84 -21.81 -5.56
C VAL A 19 18.71 -21.42 -7.03
N THR A 20 17.78 -22.09 -7.69
CA THR A 20 17.28 -21.75 -9.01
C THR A 20 16.14 -20.74 -8.89
N ILE A 21 15.91 -19.98 -9.96
CA ILE A 21 14.76 -19.07 -10.02
C ILE A 21 13.48 -19.91 -10.07
N ASP A 22 12.55 -19.63 -9.17
CA ASP A 22 11.22 -20.24 -9.14
C ASP A 22 10.45 -19.88 -10.41
N GLU A 23 9.74 -20.87 -10.98
CA GLU A 23 8.98 -20.73 -12.23
C GLU A 23 7.99 -19.55 -12.18
N ARG A 24 7.45 -19.23 -10.99
CA ARG A 24 6.53 -18.09 -10.82
C ARG A 24 7.15 -16.74 -11.21
N TYR A 25 8.48 -16.62 -11.19
CA TYR A 25 9.19 -15.38 -11.53
C TYR A 25 9.85 -15.42 -12.91
N ARG A 26 9.69 -16.52 -13.65
CA ARG A 26 10.28 -16.68 -14.97
C ARG A 26 9.81 -15.59 -15.94
N LEU A 27 8.55 -15.17 -15.82
CA LEU A 27 7.99 -14.07 -16.61
C LEU A 27 8.78 -12.75 -16.45
N LEU A 28 9.20 -12.40 -15.24
CA LEU A 28 10.00 -11.17 -15.02
C LEU A 28 11.36 -11.28 -15.68
N LEU A 29 12.01 -12.44 -15.55
CA LEU A 29 13.28 -12.69 -16.22
C LEU A 29 13.12 -12.60 -17.74
N ASP A 30 12.10 -13.23 -18.32
CA ASP A 30 11.91 -13.24 -19.77
C ASP A 30 11.64 -11.82 -20.32
N ILE A 31 10.83 -11.02 -19.63
CA ILE A 31 10.52 -9.63 -20.03
C ILE A 31 11.74 -8.72 -19.94
N MET A 32 12.55 -8.86 -18.89
CA MET A 32 13.65 -7.93 -18.60
C MET A 32 15.01 -8.41 -19.09
N SER A 33 15.17 -9.69 -19.47
CA SER A 33 16.44 -10.25 -19.96
C SER A 33 17.03 -9.60 -21.21
N PRO A 34 16.25 -8.99 -22.14
CA PRO A 34 16.82 -8.22 -23.24
C PRO A 34 17.62 -6.98 -22.79
N TYR A 35 17.46 -6.56 -21.52
CA TYR A 35 18.13 -5.39 -20.94
C TYR A 35 19.39 -5.84 -20.19
N TYR A 36 20.47 -6.09 -20.93
CA TYR A 36 21.72 -6.66 -20.41
C TYR A 36 22.30 -5.92 -19.20
N GLY A 37 22.12 -4.60 -19.12
CA GLY A 37 22.62 -3.78 -18.01
C GLY A 37 22.00 -4.10 -16.64
N ILE A 38 20.88 -4.83 -16.60
CA ILE A 38 20.20 -5.21 -15.36
C ILE A 38 20.06 -6.71 -15.17
N LEU A 39 20.48 -7.53 -16.15
CA LEU A 39 20.25 -8.97 -16.16
C LEU A 39 20.95 -9.68 -14.99
N GLU A 40 22.19 -9.30 -14.67
CA GLU A 40 22.94 -9.90 -13.56
C GLU A 40 22.24 -9.61 -12.22
N GLY A 41 21.95 -8.33 -11.94
CA GLY A 41 21.22 -7.91 -10.75
C GLY A 41 19.84 -8.59 -10.65
N LEU A 42 19.12 -8.67 -11.77
CA LEU A 42 17.80 -9.28 -11.82
C LEU A 42 17.89 -10.78 -11.49
N THR A 43 18.90 -11.46 -12.01
CA THR A 43 19.11 -12.89 -11.73
C THR A 43 19.42 -13.12 -10.25
N VAL A 44 20.23 -12.27 -9.64
CA VAL A 44 20.53 -12.34 -8.20
C VAL A 44 19.25 -12.07 -7.39
N PHE A 45 18.52 -11.02 -7.71
CA PHE A 45 17.26 -10.67 -7.08
C PHE A 45 16.22 -11.81 -7.14
N LEU A 46 16.00 -12.37 -8.32
CA LEU A 46 15.03 -13.45 -8.50
C LEU A 46 15.44 -14.75 -7.81
N LYS A 47 16.75 -15.04 -7.72
CA LYS A 47 17.26 -16.17 -6.92
C LYS A 47 17.04 -15.94 -5.43
N GLU A 48 17.32 -14.74 -4.92
CA GLU A 48 17.08 -14.42 -3.51
C GLU A 48 15.59 -14.51 -3.16
N LEU A 49 14.72 -14.07 -4.05
CA LEU A 49 13.27 -14.20 -3.90
C LEU A 49 12.79 -15.66 -3.93
N SER A 50 13.52 -16.54 -4.59
CA SER A 50 13.26 -17.99 -4.66
C SER A 50 13.88 -18.75 -3.49
N HIS A 51 14.66 -18.09 -2.63
CA HIS A 51 15.34 -18.72 -1.52
C HIS A 51 14.35 -19.10 -0.40
N PRO A 52 14.48 -20.29 0.24
CA PRO A 52 13.61 -20.67 1.38
C PRO A 52 13.69 -19.70 2.57
N TRP A 53 14.86 -19.10 2.75
CA TRP A 53 15.15 -18.12 3.80
C TRP A 53 15.38 -16.75 3.15
N ARG A 54 14.29 -16.07 2.79
CA ARG A 54 14.32 -14.81 2.05
C ARG A 54 14.91 -13.67 2.87
N ASN A 55 15.88 -12.95 2.31
CA ASN A 55 16.26 -11.63 2.80
C ASN A 55 15.24 -10.58 2.35
N TRP A 56 14.16 -10.42 3.14
CA TRP A 56 13.07 -9.49 2.80
C TRP A 56 13.52 -8.04 2.65
N GLN A 57 14.52 -7.59 3.41
CA GLN A 57 15.02 -6.22 3.28
C GLN A 57 15.62 -5.98 1.90
N TYR A 58 16.49 -6.90 1.45
CA TYR A 58 17.06 -6.84 0.10
C TYR A 58 15.97 -6.98 -0.98
N ILE A 59 15.05 -7.94 -0.81
CA ILE A 59 13.97 -8.17 -1.78
C ILE A 59 13.10 -6.92 -1.95
N VAL A 60 12.68 -6.27 -0.86
CA VAL A 60 11.85 -5.06 -0.93
C VAL A 60 12.61 -3.91 -1.59
N GLN A 61 13.90 -3.75 -1.28
CA GLN A 61 14.75 -2.73 -1.89
C GLN A 61 14.89 -2.93 -3.42
N GLU A 62 15.22 -4.15 -3.86
CA GLU A 62 15.37 -4.46 -5.28
C GLU A 62 14.03 -4.43 -6.01
N ALA A 63 12.97 -4.99 -5.43
CA ALA A 63 11.62 -4.94 -5.99
C ALA A 63 11.17 -3.51 -6.25
N ARG A 64 11.47 -2.57 -5.33
CA ARG A 64 11.22 -1.14 -5.54
C ARG A 64 11.94 -0.60 -6.77
N GLY A 65 13.24 -0.87 -6.91
CA GLY A 65 14.02 -0.42 -8.07
C GLY A 65 13.44 -0.96 -9.39
N TYR A 66 13.21 -2.27 -9.46
CA TYR A 66 12.64 -2.91 -10.65
C TYR A 66 11.21 -2.44 -10.96
N ALA A 67 10.36 -2.32 -9.95
CA ALA A 67 8.97 -1.91 -10.13
C ALA A 67 8.86 -0.44 -10.56
N LEU A 68 9.70 0.46 -10.05
CA LEU A 68 9.59 1.89 -10.33
C LEU A 68 10.44 2.33 -11.52
N ASP A 69 11.73 2.03 -11.52
CA ASP A 69 12.68 2.56 -12.50
C ASP A 69 12.50 1.89 -13.87
N TYR A 70 12.03 0.64 -13.88
CA TYR A 70 11.87 -0.17 -15.08
C TYR A 70 10.40 -0.43 -15.47
N PHE A 71 9.45 0.29 -14.86
CA PHE A 71 8.03 0.15 -15.21
C PHE A 71 7.74 0.33 -16.71
N TYR A 72 8.49 1.21 -17.39
CA TYR A 72 8.35 1.43 -18.82
C TYR A 72 8.60 0.17 -19.67
N ILE A 73 9.36 -0.80 -19.16
CA ILE A 73 9.57 -2.10 -19.82
C ILE A 73 8.28 -2.89 -19.79
N LEU A 74 7.63 -2.96 -18.62
CA LEU A 74 6.36 -3.64 -18.43
C LEU A 74 5.28 -3.00 -19.32
N GLN A 75 5.19 -1.68 -19.34
CA GLN A 75 4.22 -0.97 -20.18
C GLN A 75 4.30 -1.31 -21.67
N LYS A 76 5.50 -1.59 -22.19
CA LYS A 76 5.73 -1.90 -23.61
C LYS A 76 5.53 -3.38 -23.92
N HIS A 77 5.47 -4.23 -22.91
CA HIS A 77 5.39 -5.68 -23.10
C HIS A 77 3.92 -6.16 -23.06
N PRO A 78 3.48 -7.06 -23.97
CA PRO A 78 2.10 -7.57 -23.97
C PRO A 78 1.68 -8.24 -22.65
N ARG A 79 2.63 -8.92 -21.98
CA ARG A 79 2.44 -9.54 -20.66
C ARG A 79 2.88 -8.64 -19.49
N GLY A 80 3.04 -7.35 -19.75
CA GLY A 80 3.42 -6.35 -18.75
C GLY A 80 2.51 -6.30 -17.52
N PRO A 81 1.18 -6.33 -17.68
CA PRO A 81 0.25 -6.36 -16.55
C PRO A 81 0.43 -7.60 -15.65
N GLU A 82 0.66 -8.78 -16.24
CA GLU A 82 0.92 -10.01 -15.48
C GLU A 82 2.22 -9.89 -14.65
N ALA A 83 3.26 -9.28 -15.22
CA ALA A 83 4.50 -9.00 -14.50
C ALA A 83 4.34 -7.94 -13.40
N ALA A 84 3.48 -6.94 -13.60
CA ALA A 84 3.18 -5.95 -12.58
C ALA A 84 2.49 -6.58 -11.36
N VAL A 85 1.62 -7.58 -11.56
CA VAL A 85 1.01 -8.35 -10.46
C VAL A 85 2.08 -9.03 -9.60
N LEU A 86 3.16 -9.55 -10.20
CA LEU A 86 4.24 -10.18 -9.44
C LEU A 86 4.90 -9.22 -8.45
N PHE A 87 5.12 -7.95 -8.83
CA PHE A 87 5.66 -6.96 -7.88
C PHE A 87 4.66 -6.61 -6.77
N ILE A 88 3.37 -6.51 -7.08
CA ILE A 88 2.32 -6.33 -6.08
C ILE A 88 2.36 -7.46 -5.05
N ASP A 89 2.38 -8.70 -5.53
CA ASP A 89 2.43 -9.89 -4.67
C ASP A 89 3.73 -9.96 -3.86
N MET A 90 4.87 -9.52 -4.41
CA MET A 90 6.14 -9.48 -3.66
C MET A 90 6.06 -8.52 -2.46
N PHE A 91 5.51 -7.33 -2.63
CA PHE A 91 5.36 -6.39 -1.51
C PHE A 91 4.36 -6.91 -0.49
N LEU A 92 3.25 -7.51 -0.92
CA LEU A 92 2.28 -8.13 -0.03
C LEU A 92 2.88 -9.31 0.75
N ASP A 93 3.65 -10.18 0.08
CA ASP A 93 4.36 -11.28 0.71
C ASP A 93 5.35 -10.75 1.75
N ALA A 94 6.07 -9.67 1.46
CA ALA A 94 6.98 -9.04 2.41
C ALA A 94 6.25 -8.46 3.63
N ILE A 95 5.12 -7.78 3.45
CA ILE A 95 4.29 -7.26 4.55
C ILE A 95 3.88 -8.39 5.51
N GLN A 96 3.45 -9.54 4.96
CA GLN A 96 2.94 -10.64 5.78
C GLN A 96 4.03 -11.50 6.42
N HIS A 97 5.19 -11.65 5.77
CA HIS A 97 6.19 -12.65 6.16
C HIS A 97 7.52 -12.06 6.66
N ALA A 98 7.78 -10.77 6.47
CA ALA A 98 8.96 -10.14 7.05
C ALA A 98 8.86 -10.14 8.58
N ARG A 99 10.01 -10.32 9.24
CA ARG A 99 10.10 -10.29 10.71
C ARG A 99 10.41 -8.89 11.26
N VAL A 100 10.95 -8.03 10.41
CA VAL A 100 11.38 -6.67 10.78
C VAL A 100 10.27 -5.71 10.41
N GLU A 101 9.85 -4.89 11.37
CA GLU A 101 8.72 -3.97 11.21
C GLU A 101 9.01 -2.86 10.20
N GLU A 102 10.24 -2.33 10.16
CA GLU A 102 10.64 -1.37 9.11
C GLU A 102 10.50 -1.97 7.70
N VAL A 103 10.83 -3.25 7.51
CA VAL A 103 10.72 -3.90 6.19
C VAL A 103 9.26 -4.02 5.75
N LYS A 104 8.34 -4.25 6.69
CA LYS A 104 6.90 -4.26 6.39
C LYS A 104 6.40 -2.86 6.02
N ALA A 105 6.84 -1.84 6.76
CA ALA A 105 6.49 -0.44 6.47
C ALA A 105 7.01 -0.03 5.08
N ASP A 106 8.27 -0.32 4.77
CA ASP A 106 8.87 -0.07 3.46
C ASP A 106 8.11 -0.79 2.34
N ALA A 107 7.69 -2.04 2.56
CA ALA A 107 6.91 -2.79 1.58
C ALA A 107 5.52 -2.18 1.35
N SER A 108 4.81 -1.75 2.40
CA SER A 108 3.54 -1.03 2.29
C SER A 108 3.68 0.27 1.50
N ASP A 109 4.69 1.08 1.82
CA ASP A 109 4.95 2.35 1.15
C ASP A 109 5.33 2.15 -0.33
N ASN A 110 6.19 1.17 -0.62
CA ASN A 110 6.59 0.86 -1.99
C ASN A 110 5.43 0.31 -2.83
N LEU A 111 4.51 -0.47 -2.24
CA LEU A 111 3.30 -0.90 -2.93
C LEU A 111 2.40 0.28 -3.31
N LEU A 112 2.16 1.20 -2.37
CA LEU A 112 1.37 2.41 -2.64
C LEU A 112 2.02 3.28 -3.71
N LEU A 113 3.33 3.47 -3.64
CA LEU A 113 4.10 4.21 -4.64
C LEU A 113 4.04 3.54 -6.01
N TYR A 114 4.07 2.22 -6.06
CA TYR A 114 3.97 1.46 -7.31
C TYR A 114 2.57 1.56 -7.94
N LEU A 115 1.50 1.47 -7.15
CA LEU A 115 0.13 1.72 -7.63
C LEU A 115 -0.01 3.14 -8.21
N GLN A 116 0.55 4.15 -7.54
CA GLN A 116 0.58 5.53 -8.05
C GLN A 116 1.39 5.64 -9.36
N LYS A 117 2.54 4.95 -9.44
CA LYS A 117 3.39 4.90 -10.63
C LYS A 117 2.62 4.32 -11.82
N MET A 118 1.89 3.22 -11.63
CA MET A 118 1.05 2.64 -12.69
C MET A 118 -0.04 3.61 -13.15
N LEU A 119 -0.77 4.23 -12.21
CA LEU A 119 -1.86 5.16 -12.54
C LEU A 119 -1.39 6.41 -13.28
N ARG A 120 -0.20 6.91 -12.96
CA ARG A 120 0.39 8.09 -13.60
C ARG A 120 0.99 7.75 -14.95
N ASP A 121 1.88 6.77 -14.99
CA ASP A 121 2.70 6.52 -16.16
C ASP A 121 1.91 5.75 -17.23
N ALA A 122 0.92 4.94 -16.85
CA ALA A 122 0.05 4.25 -17.80
C ALA A 122 -1.22 5.05 -18.10
N ALA A 123 -1.36 6.30 -17.65
CA ALA A 123 -2.59 7.10 -17.82
C ALA A 123 -3.06 7.21 -19.28
N GLY A 124 -2.15 7.21 -20.26
CA GLY A 124 -2.48 7.24 -21.68
C GLY A 124 -2.98 5.91 -22.27
N ASN A 125 -2.78 4.80 -21.56
CA ASN A 125 -3.20 3.44 -21.94
C ASN A 125 -3.35 2.57 -20.68
N ILE A 126 -4.29 2.94 -19.81
CA ILE A 126 -4.43 2.34 -18.47
C ILE A 126 -5.15 0.99 -18.52
N ASP A 127 -5.99 0.76 -19.54
CA ASP A 127 -6.88 -0.39 -19.65
C ASP A 127 -6.20 -1.74 -19.42
N PRO A 128 -5.01 -2.04 -19.98
CA PRO A 128 -4.31 -3.30 -19.73
C PRO A 128 -3.93 -3.51 -18.26
N PHE A 129 -3.72 -2.43 -17.49
CA PHE A 129 -3.26 -2.47 -16.10
C PHE A 129 -4.40 -2.41 -15.08
N ILE A 130 -5.64 -2.13 -15.49
CA ILE A 130 -6.80 -2.02 -14.59
C ILE A 130 -6.91 -3.23 -13.67
N ALA A 131 -6.95 -4.45 -14.25
CA ALA A 131 -7.13 -5.67 -13.46
C ALA A 131 -5.97 -5.92 -12.48
N CYS A 132 -4.75 -5.53 -12.86
CA CYS A 132 -3.58 -5.61 -11.99
C CYS A 132 -3.70 -4.66 -10.79
N ILE A 133 -4.16 -3.43 -11.02
CA ILE A 133 -4.34 -2.43 -9.97
C ILE A 133 -5.52 -2.83 -9.05
N GLU A 134 -6.62 -3.35 -9.61
CA GLU A 134 -7.73 -3.90 -8.81
C GLU A 134 -7.27 -5.07 -7.94
N HIS A 135 -6.43 -5.97 -8.45
CA HIS A 135 -5.81 -7.02 -7.65
C HIS A 135 -5.05 -6.45 -6.46
N GLY A 136 -4.25 -5.39 -6.68
CA GLY A 136 -3.60 -4.65 -5.59
C GLY A 136 -4.60 -4.11 -4.57
N PHE A 137 -5.68 -3.47 -5.01
CA PHE A 137 -6.69 -2.94 -4.12
C PHE A 137 -7.39 -4.02 -3.28
N GLU A 138 -7.80 -5.12 -3.90
CA GLU A 138 -8.42 -6.24 -3.20
C GLU A 138 -7.49 -6.87 -2.17
N ARG A 139 -6.24 -7.11 -2.56
CA ARG A 139 -5.27 -7.75 -1.68
C ARG A 139 -4.94 -6.87 -0.48
N ILE A 140 -4.78 -5.56 -0.67
CA ILE A 140 -4.61 -4.61 0.44
C ILE A 140 -5.87 -4.64 1.32
N ALA A 141 -7.06 -4.52 0.73
CA ALA A 141 -8.33 -4.53 1.44
C ALA A 141 -8.61 -5.86 2.17
N GLY A 142 -7.92 -6.95 1.84
CA GLY A 142 -8.00 -8.25 2.50
C GLY A 142 -6.93 -8.52 3.57
N LEU A 143 -6.00 -7.60 3.82
CA LEU A 143 -4.93 -7.81 4.81
C LEU A 143 -5.47 -7.89 6.26
N PRO A 144 -4.80 -8.61 7.17
CA PRO A 144 -5.07 -8.51 8.60
C PRO A 144 -4.97 -7.06 9.09
N GLN A 145 -5.75 -6.69 10.10
CA GLN A 145 -5.87 -5.30 10.55
C GLN A 145 -4.52 -4.61 10.87
N PRO A 146 -3.56 -5.23 11.57
CA PRO A 146 -2.27 -4.57 11.85
C PRO A 146 -1.48 -4.24 10.58
N ASP A 147 -1.55 -5.10 9.57
CA ASP A 147 -0.86 -4.89 8.30
C ASP A 147 -1.62 -3.89 7.42
N PHE A 148 -2.94 -3.91 7.43
CA PHE A 148 -3.78 -2.92 6.76
C PHE A 148 -3.57 -1.51 7.32
N PHE A 149 -3.42 -1.38 8.65
CA PHE A 149 -3.30 -0.09 9.32
C PHE A 149 -2.02 0.68 8.90
N ARG A 150 -1.01 -0.01 8.36
CA ARG A 150 0.15 0.62 7.71
C ARG A 150 -0.23 1.47 6.51
N PHE A 151 -1.24 1.05 5.75
CA PHE A 151 -1.77 1.82 4.61
C PHE A 151 -2.61 3.02 5.06
N VAL A 152 -3.24 2.94 6.23
CA VAL A 152 -3.99 4.04 6.83
C VAL A 152 -3.06 5.19 7.24
N THR A 153 -1.91 4.81 7.82
CA THR A 153 -0.90 5.72 8.39
C THR A 153 0.23 6.10 7.44
N SER A 154 0.26 5.52 6.23
CA SER A 154 1.31 5.78 5.24
C SER A 154 1.34 7.24 4.79
N PHE A 155 2.56 7.72 4.54
CA PHE A 155 2.82 8.98 3.86
C PHE A 155 2.23 9.01 2.43
N TYR A 156 2.22 7.86 1.74
CA TYR A 156 1.64 7.70 0.41
C TYR A 156 0.13 7.46 0.51
N GLN A 157 -0.64 8.54 0.41
CA GLN A 157 -2.06 8.52 0.78
C GLN A 157 -2.95 7.73 -0.19
N LEU A 158 -3.75 6.78 0.34
CA LEU A 158 -4.79 6.06 -0.41
C LEU A 158 -5.80 7.01 -1.08
N LYS A 159 -6.16 8.12 -0.43
CA LYS A 159 -7.03 9.15 -1.04
C LYS A 159 -6.48 9.69 -2.36
N LYS A 160 -5.16 9.90 -2.47
CA LYS A 160 -4.53 10.37 -3.71
C LYS A 160 -4.57 9.30 -4.81
N ILE A 161 -4.48 8.03 -4.44
CA ILE A 161 -4.64 6.90 -5.38
C ILE A 161 -6.08 6.84 -5.88
N ALA A 162 -7.08 6.97 -5.00
CA ALA A 162 -8.50 7.01 -5.36
C ALA A 162 -8.83 8.17 -6.32
N GLN A 163 -8.29 9.37 -6.05
CA GLN A 163 -8.41 10.52 -6.96
C GLN A 163 -7.76 10.25 -8.31
N SER A 164 -6.56 9.66 -8.31
CA SER A 164 -5.85 9.30 -9.54
C SER A 164 -6.66 8.26 -10.35
N TRP A 165 -7.26 7.28 -9.68
CA TRP A 165 -8.16 6.29 -10.28
C TRP A 165 -9.34 6.94 -10.99
N LEU A 166 -10.09 7.84 -10.32
CA LEU A 166 -11.19 8.59 -10.93
C LEU A 166 -10.77 9.38 -12.17
N SER A 167 -9.55 9.91 -12.18
CA SER A 167 -9.04 10.73 -13.29
C SER A 167 -8.59 9.90 -14.49
N SER A 168 -8.00 8.72 -14.23
CA SER A 168 -7.40 7.86 -15.24
C SER A 168 -8.40 6.85 -15.83
N VAL A 169 -9.28 6.29 -15.01
CA VAL A 169 -10.24 5.26 -15.43
C VAL A 169 -11.57 5.92 -15.78
N ARG A 170 -11.87 6.01 -17.08
CA ARG A 170 -13.03 6.77 -17.57
C ARG A 170 -14.25 5.94 -17.93
N SER A 171 -14.12 4.62 -17.94
CA SER A 171 -15.20 3.69 -18.27
C SER A 171 -16.41 3.87 -17.34
N ASP A 172 -17.62 3.69 -17.88
CA ASP A 172 -18.88 3.78 -17.14
C ASP A 172 -19.87 2.67 -17.60
N PRO A 173 -20.27 1.73 -16.70
CA PRO A 173 -19.75 1.56 -15.35
C PRO A 173 -18.29 1.07 -15.39
N GLY A 174 -17.42 1.79 -14.72
CA GLY A 174 -16.01 1.44 -14.61
C GLY A 174 -15.73 0.47 -13.46
N PRO A 175 -14.51 -0.10 -13.41
CA PRO A 175 -14.06 -1.00 -12.36
C PRO A 175 -13.82 -0.26 -11.02
N TYR A 176 -14.90 0.18 -10.37
CA TYR A 176 -14.83 0.94 -9.12
C TYR A 176 -15.05 0.06 -7.88
N GLY A 177 -15.34 -1.23 -8.05
CA GLY A 177 -15.66 -2.14 -6.95
C GLY A 177 -14.51 -2.31 -5.95
N ALA A 178 -13.31 -2.59 -6.45
CA ALA A 178 -12.15 -2.87 -5.60
C ALA A 178 -11.66 -1.65 -4.82
N ILE A 179 -11.56 -0.50 -5.50
CA ILE A 179 -11.16 0.75 -4.86
C ILE A 179 -12.20 1.24 -3.85
N ASN A 180 -13.50 1.04 -4.10
CA ASN A 180 -14.53 1.37 -3.11
C ASN A 180 -14.40 0.53 -1.85
N ARG A 181 -14.23 -0.80 -1.98
CA ARG A 181 -13.97 -1.67 -0.82
C ARG A 181 -12.77 -1.21 -0.02
N LEU A 182 -11.67 -0.90 -0.70
CA LEU A 182 -10.45 -0.40 -0.07
C LEU A 182 -10.68 0.93 0.67
N MET A 183 -11.35 1.88 0.02
CA MET A 183 -11.60 3.21 0.60
C MET A 183 -12.60 3.17 1.76
N ILE A 184 -13.64 2.34 1.67
CA ILE A 184 -14.58 2.10 2.78
C ILE A 184 -13.80 1.60 4.00
N ARG A 185 -13.02 0.52 3.83
CA ARG A 185 -12.21 -0.04 4.93
C ARG A 185 -11.22 0.99 5.48
N TYR A 186 -10.58 1.78 4.62
CA TYR A 186 -9.67 2.86 5.04
C TYR A 186 -10.36 3.85 5.98
N PHE A 187 -11.58 4.30 5.67
CA PHE A 187 -12.30 5.24 6.51
C PHE A 187 -12.87 4.57 7.77
N GLU A 188 -13.35 3.32 7.70
CA GLU A 188 -13.78 2.56 8.87
C GLU A 188 -12.66 2.46 9.91
N GLU A 189 -11.45 2.04 9.48
CA GLU A 189 -10.27 1.90 10.36
C GLU A 189 -9.76 3.26 10.84
N THR A 190 -9.82 4.30 10.00
CA THR A 190 -9.48 5.67 10.39
C THR A 190 -10.37 6.14 11.54
N TYR A 191 -11.68 6.03 11.41
CA TYR A 191 -12.61 6.53 12.42
C TYR A 191 -12.63 5.65 13.66
N ALA A 192 -12.52 4.32 13.52
CA ALA A 192 -12.37 3.43 14.65
C ALA A 192 -11.16 3.80 15.52
N TYR A 193 -10.00 4.02 14.89
CA TYR A 193 -8.79 4.44 15.60
C TYR A 193 -8.97 5.77 16.34
N TRP A 194 -9.43 6.82 15.66
CA TRP A 194 -9.52 8.14 16.27
C TRP A 194 -10.63 8.28 17.32
N LEU A 195 -11.66 7.44 17.25
CA LEU A 195 -12.70 7.37 18.28
C LEU A 195 -12.28 6.55 19.51
N ASP A 196 -11.21 5.75 19.42
CA ASP A 196 -10.64 4.99 20.53
C ASP A 196 -9.61 5.81 21.34
N VAL A 197 -9.03 6.85 20.73
CA VAL A 197 -8.17 7.84 21.40
C VAL A 197 -9.03 8.90 22.10
N ASP A 198 -8.53 9.48 23.19
CA ASP A 198 -9.19 10.59 23.91
C ASP A 198 -9.60 11.72 22.95
N ASP A 199 -10.76 12.35 23.21
CA ASP A 199 -11.19 13.52 22.45
C ASP A 199 -10.18 14.67 22.67
N PRO A 200 -9.60 15.24 21.60
CA PRO A 200 -8.52 16.22 21.73
C PRO A 200 -8.92 17.48 22.48
N GLY A 201 -10.18 17.92 22.33
CA GLY A 201 -10.68 19.09 23.02
C GLY A 201 -10.88 18.82 24.51
N GLU A 202 -11.51 17.69 24.85
CA GLU A 202 -11.70 17.28 26.24
C GLU A 202 -10.35 17.04 26.96
N TRP A 203 -9.42 16.37 26.27
CA TRP A 203 -8.06 16.13 26.76
C TRP A 203 -7.31 17.45 27.01
N PHE A 204 -7.35 18.38 26.05
CA PHE A 204 -6.67 19.68 26.17
C PHE A 204 -7.23 20.51 27.32
N LEU A 205 -8.55 20.62 27.45
CA LEU A 205 -9.19 21.40 28.53
C LEU A 205 -8.80 20.85 29.92
N LYS A 206 -8.71 19.52 30.04
CA LYS A 206 -8.28 18.85 31.26
C LYS A 206 -6.80 19.12 31.58
N GLU A 207 -5.91 18.99 30.61
CA GLU A 207 -4.46 19.12 30.83
C GLU A 207 -4.02 20.58 31.02
N ALA A 208 -4.64 21.52 30.30
CA ALA A 208 -4.34 22.93 30.40
C ALA A 208 -5.07 23.64 31.55
N GLU A 209 -5.90 22.93 32.33
CA GLU A 209 -6.85 23.49 33.31
C GLU A 209 -7.66 24.67 32.73
N ALA A 210 -7.95 24.60 31.43
CA ALA A 210 -8.61 25.65 30.69
C ALA A 210 -10.14 25.47 30.73
N SER A 211 -10.87 26.59 30.62
CA SER A 211 -12.32 26.56 30.43
C SER A 211 -12.66 26.53 28.95
N ALA A 212 -13.76 25.87 28.60
CA ALA A 212 -14.30 25.89 27.25
C ALA A 212 -14.50 27.33 26.77
N SER A 213 -14.19 27.57 25.49
CA SER A 213 -14.41 28.86 24.86
C SER A 213 -14.71 28.66 23.38
N PRO A 214 -15.45 29.58 22.73
CA PRO A 214 -15.78 29.44 21.31
C PRO A 214 -14.56 29.30 20.39
N VAL A 215 -13.41 29.87 20.79
CA VAL A 215 -12.15 29.75 20.04
C VAL A 215 -11.59 28.34 20.12
N LEU A 216 -11.56 27.75 21.32
CA LEU A 216 -11.11 26.37 21.51
C LEU A 216 -12.08 25.37 20.87
N ASP A 217 -13.39 25.59 21.02
CA ASP A 217 -14.40 24.75 20.38
C ASP A 217 -14.22 24.72 18.87
N ALA A 218 -14.03 25.88 18.22
CA ALA A 218 -13.80 25.97 16.79
C ALA A 218 -12.46 25.34 16.34
N LEU A 219 -11.43 25.38 17.19
CA LEU A 219 -10.13 24.77 16.92
C LEU A 219 -10.21 23.23 16.91
N PHE A 220 -10.92 22.66 17.88
CA PHE A 220 -11.01 21.20 18.06
C PHE A 220 -12.18 20.55 17.30
N GLU A 221 -13.19 21.31 16.89
CA GLU A 221 -14.37 20.78 16.17
C GLU A 221 -14.02 19.79 15.05
N PRO A 222 -13.05 20.08 14.15
CA PRO A 222 -12.73 19.21 13.01
C PRO A 222 -12.05 17.88 13.38
N MET A 223 -11.67 17.69 14.66
CA MET A 223 -11.07 16.47 15.18
C MET A 223 -11.85 15.88 16.37
N SER A 224 -12.94 16.54 16.77
CA SER A 224 -13.78 16.09 17.88
C SER A 224 -14.42 14.74 17.57
N HIS A 225 -14.69 13.95 18.62
CA HIS A 225 -15.46 12.72 18.53
C HIS A 225 -16.84 12.96 17.91
N ALA A 226 -17.46 14.10 18.18
CA ALA A 226 -18.73 14.48 17.56
C ALA A 226 -18.62 14.65 16.04
N PHE A 227 -17.54 15.28 15.55
CA PHE A 227 -17.25 15.37 14.11
C PHE A 227 -16.95 14.00 13.50
N LEU A 228 -16.10 13.20 14.13
CA LEU A 228 -15.73 11.87 13.64
C LEU A 228 -16.93 10.92 13.58
N ARG A 229 -17.84 10.96 14.57
CA ARG A 229 -19.11 10.20 14.54
C ARG A 229 -20.02 10.62 13.39
N ARG A 230 -20.06 11.92 13.04
CA ARG A 230 -20.79 12.40 11.87
C ARG A 230 -20.15 11.90 10.57
N GLN A 231 -18.83 11.96 10.45
CA GLN A 231 -18.11 11.41 9.29
C GLN A 231 -18.35 9.90 9.12
N ALA A 232 -18.35 9.14 10.21
CA ALA A 232 -18.66 7.71 10.19
C ALA A 232 -20.13 7.43 9.79
N GLU A 233 -21.07 8.31 10.15
CA GLU A 233 -22.45 8.19 9.68
C GLU A 233 -22.59 8.50 8.18
N VAL A 234 -21.90 9.53 7.68
CA VAL A 234 -21.85 9.81 6.23
C VAL A 234 -21.26 8.63 5.46
N LEU A 235 -20.17 8.02 5.97
CA LEU A 235 -19.61 6.80 5.39
C LEU A 235 -20.64 5.67 5.31
N ARG A 236 -21.38 5.40 6.40
CA ARG A 236 -22.45 4.40 6.41
C ARG A 236 -23.56 4.70 5.40
N GLN A 237 -23.90 5.97 5.19
CA GLN A 237 -24.90 6.37 4.21
C GLN A 237 -24.42 6.15 2.78
N LEU A 238 -23.18 6.54 2.47
CA LEU A 238 -22.54 6.28 1.19
C LEU A 238 -22.47 4.78 0.89
N GLN A 239 -22.11 3.95 1.87
CA GLN A 239 -22.00 2.50 1.69
C GLN A 239 -23.34 1.83 1.31
N ARG A 240 -24.50 2.41 1.67
CA ARG A 240 -25.81 1.83 1.34
C ARG A 240 -26.11 1.76 -0.16
N SER A 241 -25.49 2.62 -0.97
CA SER A 241 -25.66 2.55 -2.42
C SER A 241 -24.79 1.46 -3.04
N PHE A 242 -23.75 0.96 -2.36
CA PHE A 242 -22.87 -0.08 -2.89
C PHE A 242 -23.60 -1.44 -3.04
N PRO A 243 -23.48 -2.16 -4.18
CA PRO A 243 -22.58 -1.94 -5.31
C PRO A 243 -23.20 -1.23 -6.52
N VAL A 244 -24.23 -0.40 -6.32
CA VAL A 244 -24.81 0.49 -7.33
C VAL A 244 -24.10 1.85 -7.29
N ASP A 245 -24.13 2.61 -8.40
CA ASP A 245 -23.52 3.95 -8.51
C ASP A 245 -22.05 4.02 -8.07
N VAL A 246 -21.29 2.96 -8.40
CA VAL A 246 -19.94 2.72 -7.87
C VAL A 246 -18.94 3.85 -8.14
N ARG A 247 -19.11 4.62 -9.21
CA ARG A 247 -18.29 5.82 -9.45
C ARG A 247 -18.64 6.96 -8.51
N ALA A 248 -19.94 7.27 -8.38
CA ALA A 248 -20.43 8.33 -7.50
C ALA A 248 -20.12 8.04 -6.03
N LEU A 249 -20.13 6.76 -5.65
CA LEU A 249 -19.65 6.32 -4.33
C LEU A 249 -18.20 6.73 -4.09
N LEU A 250 -17.30 6.45 -5.03
CA LEU A 250 -15.88 6.81 -4.89
C LEU A 250 -15.69 8.33 -4.79
N GLU A 251 -16.44 9.10 -5.59
CA GLU A 251 -16.46 10.57 -5.53
C GLU A 251 -16.84 11.04 -4.12
N GLY A 252 -17.94 10.52 -3.55
CA GLY A 252 -18.35 10.88 -2.18
C GLY A 252 -17.38 10.41 -1.09
N LEU A 253 -16.73 9.25 -1.25
CA LEU A 253 -15.73 8.76 -0.29
C LEU A 253 -14.49 9.67 -0.24
N ILE A 254 -14.07 10.26 -1.36
CA ILE A 254 -12.88 11.13 -1.40
C ILE A 254 -13.09 12.43 -0.61
N ASP A 255 -14.33 12.87 -0.44
CA ASP A 255 -14.66 14.09 0.31
C ASP A 255 -14.60 13.90 1.84
N LEU A 256 -14.64 12.66 2.33
CA LEU A 256 -14.54 12.32 3.75
C LEU A 256 -13.17 12.69 4.34
N THR A 257 -13.11 13.00 5.63
CA THR A 257 -11.85 13.36 6.30
C THR A 257 -10.99 12.12 6.58
N GLY A 258 -9.82 12.02 5.94
CA GLY A 258 -8.92 10.87 6.11
C GLY A 258 -7.91 11.03 7.25
N HIS A 259 -7.25 9.93 7.63
CA HIS A 259 -6.28 9.86 8.72
C HIS A 259 -5.22 10.98 8.67
N ASN A 260 -4.55 11.15 7.52
CA ASN A 260 -3.51 12.16 7.36
C ASN A 260 -4.02 13.59 7.55
N GLN A 261 -5.26 13.88 7.15
CA GLN A 261 -5.86 15.19 7.37
C GLN A 261 -6.14 15.44 8.85
N ILE A 262 -6.46 14.40 9.63
CA ILE A 262 -6.61 14.51 11.10
C ILE A 262 -5.23 14.71 11.74
N VAL A 263 -4.22 13.93 11.36
CA VAL A 263 -2.83 14.10 11.86
C VAL A 263 -2.30 15.51 11.60
N ASP A 264 -2.51 16.06 10.40
CA ASP A 264 -2.02 17.39 10.05
C ASP A 264 -2.65 18.49 10.91
N ARG A 265 -3.86 18.29 11.44
CA ARG A 265 -4.53 19.21 12.36
C ARG A 265 -3.93 19.18 13.76
N TYR A 266 -3.44 18.03 14.23
CA TYR A 266 -2.68 17.94 15.49
C TYR A 266 -1.29 18.62 15.41
N ARG A 267 -0.75 18.81 14.21
CA ARG A 267 0.56 19.44 14.00
C ARG A 267 0.50 20.97 13.88
N GLN A 268 -0.69 21.54 13.67
CA GLN A 268 -0.93 22.97 13.54
C GLN A 268 -1.19 23.60 14.91
#